data_AF-A0A0F9P2L1-F1
#
_entry.id   AF-A0A0F9P2L1-F1
#
_cell.length_a   1.000
_cell.length_b   1.000
_cell.length_c   1.000
_cell.angle_alpha   90.00
_cell.angle_beta   90.00
_cell.angle_gamma   90.00
#
_symmetry.space_group_name_H-M   'P 1'
#
loop_
_entity.id
_entity.type
_entity.pdbx_description
1 polymer ?
#
loop_
_entity_poly.entity_id
_entity_poly.type
_entity_poly.pdbx_seq_one_letter_code
_entity_poly.pdbx_strand_id
1 'polypeptide(L)'
;MPEWLAPFHRPKMTTDQFKKAKDEYVVKHGFSITIPAYNDIFPVVMGKPMTADEDRFWRYKMWDKFGPIRLIELQQQKKMKQRKLMGMISSPTPHIVAAAGAIMTALDDAQDALATLSVIGRTAGHFLPKTVAKIFTGPAGWLLTAADIINAVQCIGRNFSTPMSGKRIKDSVTKNNPLNKKAKVRRARRMRRLAPTLGEAIEGLQTSQAVFGFGVSLGPIVGLVQDLFYGAIAKAAGMPVGFNPGVPEFPPWTAAAQKMCKAI
;
A
#
# COMPACT_ATOMS: atom_id res chain seq x y z
N MET A 1 -3.52 21.17 -3.72
CA MET A 1 -3.02 20.04 -2.90
C MET A 1 -4.17 19.63 -2.01
N PRO A 2 -4.58 18.36 -2.05
CA PRO A 2 -5.33 17.83 -0.93
C PRO A 2 -4.41 17.97 0.30
N GLU A 3 -4.82 18.80 1.25
CA GLU A 3 -4.09 18.99 2.50
C GLU A 3 -3.88 17.62 3.14
N TRP A 4 -2.63 17.29 3.45
CA TRP A 4 -2.26 16.12 4.25
C TRP A 4 -2.64 16.31 5.73
N LEU A 5 -3.85 16.83 5.99
CA LEU A 5 -4.41 17.05 7.32
C LEU A 5 -5.35 15.92 7.77
N ALA A 6 -5.65 14.95 6.90
CA ALA A 6 -6.32 13.72 7.30
C ALA A 6 -5.92 12.52 6.42
N PRO A 7 -5.64 11.33 7.00
CA PRO A 7 -5.28 10.12 6.23
C PRO A 7 -6.44 9.54 5.40
N PHE A 8 -7.60 10.22 5.36
CA PHE A 8 -8.82 9.72 4.73
C PHE A 8 -9.39 10.79 3.79
N HIS A 9 -8.88 10.84 2.56
CA HIS A 9 -9.59 11.55 1.51
C HIS A 9 -10.92 10.84 1.30
N ARG A 10 -12.03 11.48 1.71
CA ARG A 10 -13.36 10.94 1.41
C ARG A 10 -13.46 10.76 -0.10
N PRO A 11 -13.74 9.54 -0.59
CA PRO A 11 -13.94 9.34 -2.02
C PRO A 11 -15.03 10.28 -2.51
N LYS A 12 -14.85 10.85 -3.71
CA LYS A 12 -15.87 11.72 -4.33
C LYS A 12 -17.18 10.99 -4.63
N MET A 13 -17.16 9.67 -4.56
CA MET A 13 -18.27 8.77 -4.79
C MET A 13 -18.63 8.10 -3.47
N THR A 14 -19.93 8.04 -3.16
CA THR A 14 -20.39 7.27 -1.98
C THR A 14 -20.22 5.77 -2.23
N THR A 15 -20.20 4.97 -1.15
CA THR A 15 -20.10 3.51 -1.25
C THR A 15 -21.20 2.93 -2.13
N ASP A 16 -22.42 3.47 -2.05
CA ASP A 16 -23.57 2.98 -2.82
C ASP A 16 -23.48 3.37 -4.29
N GLN A 17 -23.01 4.58 -4.58
CA GLN A 17 -22.72 4.99 -5.96
C GLN A 17 -21.65 4.08 -6.58
N PHE A 18 -20.58 3.76 -5.84
CA PHE A 18 -19.53 2.87 -6.32
C PHE A 18 -20.05 1.46 -6.60
N LYS A 19 -20.87 0.90 -5.69
CA LYS A 19 -21.54 -0.39 -5.91
C LYS A 19 -22.40 -0.37 -7.16
N LYS A 20 -23.25 0.64 -7.32
CA LYS A 20 -24.11 0.78 -8.50
C LYS A 20 -23.28 0.86 -9.80
N ALA A 21 -22.22 1.65 -9.82
CA ALA A 21 -21.34 1.76 -10.98
C ALA A 21 -20.61 0.44 -11.28
N LYS A 22 -20.24 -0.32 -10.24
CA LYS A 22 -19.65 -1.66 -10.37
C LYS A 22 -20.67 -2.64 -10.97
N ASP A 23 -21.88 -2.68 -10.44
CA ASP A 23 -22.92 -3.58 -10.92
C ASP A 23 -23.27 -3.28 -12.39
N GLU A 24 -23.46 -2.00 -12.74
CA GLU A 24 -23.70 -1.56 -14.12
C GLU A 24 -22.55 -1.94 -15.07
N TYR A 25 -21.30 -1.77 -14.62
CA TYR A 25 -20.12 -2.13 -15.40
C TYR A 25 -20.01 -3.64 -15.60
N VAL A 26 -20.22 -4.43 -14.54
CA VAL A 26 -20.14 -5.90 -14.57
C VAL A 26 -21.23 -6.49 -15.45
N VAL A 27 -22.45 -5.94 -15.43
CA VAL A 27 -23.53 -6.35 -16.34
C VAL A 27 -23.14 -6.13 -17.80
N LYS A 28 -22.48 -5.01 -18.10
CA LYS A 28 -22.13 -4.63 -19.47
C LYS A 28 -20.89 -5.35 -20.01
N HIS A 29 -19.87 -5.56 -19.17
CA HIS A 29 -18.54 -5.98 -19.60
C HIS A 29 -18.06 -7.29 -18.96
N GLY A 30 -18.78 -7.82 -17.97
CA GLY A 30 -18.29 -8.91 -17.12
C GLY A 30 -17.24 -8.45 -16.12
N PHE A 31 -16.72 -9.42 -15.35
CA PHE A 31 -15.57 -9.17 -14.48
C PHE A 31 -14.28 -9.19 -15.30
N SER A 32 -13.27 -8.48 -14.81
CA SER A 32 -11.93 -8.52 -15.36
C SER A 32 -10.90 -8.59 -14.25
N ILE A 33 -10.01 -9.58 -14.35
CA ILE A 33 -8.83 -9.73 -13.51
C ILE A 33 -7.70 -8.93 -14.16
N THR A 34 -7.19 -7.92 -13.46
CA THR A 34 -6.08 -7.10 -13.96
C THR A 34 -4.77 -7.68 -13.44
N ILE A 35 -3.89 -8.11 -14.35
CA ILE A 35 -2.55 -8.57 -13.97
C ILE A 35 -1.70 -7.33 -13.68
N PRO A 36 -1.10 -7.19 -12.48
CA PRO A 36 -0.32 -6.01 -12.14
C PRO A 36 0.91 -5.90 -13.04
N ALA A 37 1.22 -4.69 -13.49
CA ALA A 37 2.44 -4.44 -14.23
C ALA A 37 3.64 -4.41 -13.27
N TYR A 38 4.86 -4.53 -13.81
CA TYR A 38 6.09 -4.41 -13.02
C TYR A 38 6.13 -3.13 -12.19
N ASN A 39 5.69 -2.00 -12.77
CA ASN A 39 5.68 -0.71 -12.08
C ASN A 39 4.56 -0.56 -11.04
N ASP A 40 3.57 -1.46 -11.03
CA ASP A 40 2.62 -1.53 -9.92
C ASP A 40 3.29 -2.19 -8.69
N ILE A 41 4.17 -3.17 -8.92
CA ILE A 41 4.93 -3.87 -7.87
C ILE A 41 6.12 -3.04 -7.40
N PHE A 42 6.82 -2.39 -8.33
CA PHE A 42 7.96 -1.51 -8.05
C PHE A 42 7.60 -0.09 -8.48
N PRO A 43 6.76 0.61 -7.70
CA PRO A 43 6.34 1.95 -8.03
C PRO A 43 7.56 2.88 -8.05
N VAL A 44 7.87 3.36 -9.24
CA VAL A 44 8.83 4.44 -9.45
C VAL A 44 8.04 5.73 -9.55
N VAL A 45 8.04 6.54 -8.49
CA VAL A 45 7.34 7.84 -8.51
C VAL A 45 8.14 8.82 -9.38
N MET A 46 7.93 8.76 -10.70
CA MET A 46 8.68 9.57 -11.68
C MET A 46 8.08 10.97 -11.91
N GLY A 47 7.07 11.37 -11.13
CA GLY A 47 6.39 12.64 -11.30
C GLY A 47 6.36 13.47 -10.03
N LYS A 48 6.64 14.77 -10.14
CA LYS A 48 6.41 15.71 -9.03
C LYS A 48 4.92 15.69 -8.67
N PRO A 49 4.56 15.60 -7.37
CA PRO A 49 3.17 15.73 -6.96
C PRO A 49 2.61 17.09 -7.42
N MET A 50 1.30 17.13 -7.67
CA MET A 50 0.64 18.35 -8.11
C MET A 50 0.70 19.41 -7.01
N THR A 51 1.21 20.61 -7.34
CA THR A 51 1.31 21.72 -6.38
C THR A 51 -0.07 22.25 -5.98
N ALA A 52 -0.12 23.13 -4.97
CA ALA A 52 -1.37 23.78 -4.56
C ALA A 52 -2.00 24.57 -5.72
N ASP A 53 -1.18 25.34 -6.43
CA ASP A 53 -1.60 26.16 -7.56
C ASP A 53 -1.97 25.31 -8.78
N GLU A 54 -1.18 24.28 -9.11
CA GLU A 54 -1.51 23.35 -10.19
C GLU A 54 -2.86 22.65 -9.94
N ASP A 55 -3.17 22.26 -8.70
CA ASP A 55 -4.47 21.67 -8.37
C ASP A 55 -5.60 22.70 -8.57
N ARG A 56 -5.38 23.96 -8.21
CA ARG A 56 -6.34 25.05 -8.50
C ARG A 56 -6.53 25.22 -10.01
N PHE A 57 -5.45 25.34 -10.78
CA PHE A 57 -5.51 25.47 -12.24
C PHE A 57 -6.23 24.29 -12.89
N TRP A 58 -5.96 23.07 -12.42
CA TRP A 58 -6.60 21.86 -12.91
C TRP A 58 -8.11 21.85 -12.62
N ARG A 59 -8.53 22.24 -11.41
CA ARG A 59 -9.95 22.29 -11.00
C ARG A 59 -10.73 23.31 -11.81
N TYR A 60 -10.16 24.49 -12.06
CA TYR A 60 -10.80 25.56 -12.83
C TYR A 60 -10.52 25.47 -14.34
N LYS A 61 -9.88 24.39 -14.81
CA LYS A 61 -9.55 24.16 -16.23
C LYS A 61 -8.73 25.30 -16.87
N MET A 62 -7.86 25.95 -16.09
CA MET A 62 -6.93 26.98 -16.56
C MET A 62 -5.70 26.33 -17.23
N TRP A 63 -5.89 25.76 -18.42
CA TRP A 63 -4.87 24.97 -19.12
C TRP A 63 -3.66 25.80 -19.57
N ASP A 64 -3.88 27.10 -19.81
CA ASP A 64 -2.88 28.10 -20.19
C ASP A 64 -1.79 28.30 -19.12
N LYS A 65 -2.10 27.99 -17.86
CA LYS A 65 -1.16 28.13 -16.74
C LYS A 65 -0.18 26.97 -16.59
N PHE A 66 -0.41 25.86 -17.31
CA PHE A 66 0.51 24.73 -17.27
C PHE A 66 1.55 24.83 -18.38
N GLY A 67 2.81 24.53 -18.04
CA GLY A 67 3.79 24.22 -19.07
C GLY A 67 3.32 23.02 -19.92
N PRO A 68 3.61 22.99 -21.24
CA PRO A 68 3.09 21.96 -22.14
C PRO A 68 3.48 20.54 -21.71
N ILE A 69 4.72 20.35 -21.23
CA ILE A 69 5.21 19.07 -20.72
C ILE A 69 4.44 18.65 -19.46
N ARG A 70 4.25 19.58 -18.52
CA ARG A 70 3.57 19.32 -17.25
C ARG A 70 2.10 18.94 -17.45
N LEU A 71 1.43 19.57 -18.41
CA LEU A 71 0.06 19.23 -18.76
C LEU A 71 -0.05 17.78 -19.26
N ILE A 72 0.88 17.35 -20.11
CA ILE A 72 0.94 15.97 -20.63
C ILE A 72 1.17 14.98 -19.49
N GLU A 73 2.11 15.26 -18.58
CA GLU A 73 2.36 14.42 -17.40
C GLU A 73 1.09 14.27 -16.54
N LEU A 74 0.40 15.36 -16.23
CA LEU A 74 -0.82 15.34 -15.42
C LEU A 74 -1.95 14.57 -16.11
N GLN A 75 -2.09 14.71 -17.43
CA GLN A 75 -3.05 13.93 -18.21
C GLN A 75 -2.72 12.43 -18.18
N GLN A 76 -1.44 12.06 -18.30
CA GLN A 76 -1.00 10.67 -18.18
C GLN A 76 -1.30 10.12 -16.78
N GLN A 77 -0.93 10.85 -15.72
CA GLN A 77 -1.23 10.48 -14.34
C GLN A 77 -2.74 10.27 -14.12
N LYS A 78 -3.58 11.14 -14.69
CA LYS A 78 -5.04 11.01 -14.59
C LYS A 78 -5.56 9.79 -15.36
N LYS A 79 -5.06 9.54 -16.57
CA LYS A 79 -5.39 8.33 -17.34
C LYS A 79 -5.00 7.06 -16.56
N MET A 80 -3.86 7.06 -15.88
CA MET A 80 -3.42 5.94 -15.05
C MET A 80 -4.34 5.74 -13.84
N LYS A 81 -4.68 6.80 -13.11
CA LYS A 81 -5.65 6.72 -11.99
C LYS A 81 -7.02 6.22 -12.47
N GLN A 82 -7.47 6.67 -13.63
CA GLN A 82 -8.72 6.20 -14.23
C GLN A 82 -8.64 4.71 -14.57
N ARG A 83 -7.54 4.23 -15.17
CA ARG A 83 -7.34 2.80 -15.44
C ARG A 83 -7.36 1.96 -14.16
N LYS A 84 -6.65 2.40 -13.11
CA LYS A 84 -6.63 1.69 -11.81
C LYS A 84 -8.04 1.65 -11.22
N LEU A 85 -8.78 2.75 -11.28
CA LEU A 85 -10.19 2.78 -10.85
C LEU A 85 -11.06 1.80 -11.66
N MET A 86 -10.93 1.77 -12.98
CA MET A 86 -11.67 0.83 -13.82
C MET A 86 -11.32 -0.62 -13.50
N GLY A 87 -10.05 -0.93 -13.21
CA GLY A 87 -9.63 -2.25 -12.75
C GLY A 87 -10.25 -2.64 -11.40
N MET A 88 -10.36 -1.69 -10.46
CA MET A 88 -11.03 -1.91 -9.18
C MET A 88 -12.54 -2.14 -9.35
N ILE A 89 -13.17 -1.42 -10.26
CA ILE A 89 -14.60 -1.59 -10.60
C ILE A 89 -14.82 -2.97 -11.24
N SER A 90 -13.93 -3.39 -12.14
CA SER A 90 -14.05 -4.67 -12.83
C SER A 90 -13.64 -5.89 -12.00
N SER A 91 -12.99 -5.69 -10.85
CA SER A 91 -12.49 -6.80 -10.01
C SER A 91 -13.66 -7.69 -9.52
N PRO A 92 -13.52 -9.02 -9.56
CA PRO A 92 -14.52 -9.95 -9.03
C PRO A 92 -14.59 -9.95 -7.50
N THR A 93 -13.63 -9.32 -6.81
CA THR A 93 -13.55 -9.33 -5.36
C THR A 93 -14.74 -8.60 -4.72
N PRO A 94 -15.47 -9.22 -3.76
CA PRO A 94 -16.55 -8.57 -3.05
C PRO A 94 -16.09 -7.36 -2.24
N HIS A 95 -16.93 -6.31 -2.16
CA HIS A 95 -16.56 -5.07 -1.47
C HIS A 95 -16.18 -5.29 -0.01
N ILE A 96 -16.83 -6.20 0.70
CA ILE A 96 -16.52 -6.50 2.12
C ILE A 96 -15.08 -7.01 2.25
N VAL A 97 -14.68 -7.89 1.34
CA VAL A 97 -13.34 -8.50 1.36
C VAL A 97 -12.29 -7.50 0.91
N ALA A 98 -12.58 -6.70 -0.12
CA ALA A 98 -11.71 -5.60 -0.57
C ALA A 98 -11.51 -4.55 0.55
N ALA A 99 -12.59 -4.16 1.25
CA ALA A 99 -12.52 -3.23 2.36
C ALA A 99 -11.74 -3.81 3.55
N ALA A 100 -11.99 -5.07 3.90
CA ALA A 100 -11.22 -5.77 4.93
C ALA A 100 -9.73 -5.87 4.55
N GLY A 101 -9.43 -6.18 3.29
CA GLY A 101 -8.08 -6.18 2.72
C GLY A 101 -7.42 -4.81 2.86
N ALA A 102 -8.09 -3.74 2.44
CA ALA A 102 -7.59 -2.37 2.55
C ALA A 102 -7.30 -1.96 4.01
N ILE A 103 -8.16 -2.35 4.95
CA ILE A 103 -7.93 -2.11 6.38
C ILE A 103 -6.71 -2.90 6.87
N MET A 104 -6.61 -4.19 6.50
CA MET A 104 -5.46 -5.01 6.87
C MET A 104 -4.15 -4.44 6.32
N THR A 105 -4.15 -4.01 5.05
CA THR A 105 -2.99 -3.36 4.42
C THR A 105 -2.64 -2.04 5.11
N ALA A 106 -3.62 -1.19 5.42
CA ALA A 106 -3.34 0.05 6.14
C ALA A 106 -2.77 -0.18 7.54
N LEU A 107 -3.23 -1.24 8.23
CA LEU A 107 -2.65 -1.66 9.51
C LEU A 107 -1.22 -2.19 9.35
N ASP A 108 -0.95 -2.94 8.29
CA ASP A 108 0.37 -3.46 7.91
C ASP A 108 1.34 -2.31 7.60
N ASP A 109 0.96 -1.37 6.71
CA ASP A 109 1.75 -0.18 6.36
C ASP A 109 2.09 0.65 7.62
N ALA A 110 1.14 0.79 8.54
CA ALA A 110 1.37 1.47 9.82
C ALA A 110 2.37 0.72 10.70
N GLN A 111 2.30 -0.62 10.75
CA GLN A 111 3.26 -1.44 11.48
C GLN A 111 4.64 -1.36 10.85
N ASP A 112 4.74 -1.46 9.53
CA ASP A 112 6.00 -1.40 8.80
C ASP A 112 6.65 -0.04 9.00
N ALA A 113 5.87 1.05 8.98
CA ALA A 113 6.36 2.40 9.28
C ALA A 113 6.92 2.51 10.69
N LEU A 114 6.21 1.98 11.69
CA LEU A 114 6.67 1.95 13.09
C LEU A 114 7.91 1.07 13.26
N ALA A 115 7.95 -0.09 12.60
CA ALA A 115 9.07 -1.02 12.62
C ALA A 115 10.31 -0.39 11.98
N THR A 116 10.16 0.23 10.81
CA THR A 116 11.24 0.92 10.10
C THR A 116 11.77 2.11 10.89
N LEU A 117 10.89 2.94 11.45
CA LEU A 117 11.30 4.02 12.35
C LEU A 117 12.06 3.47 13.57
N SER A 118 11.66 2.31 14.10
CA SER A 118 12.38 1.68 15.21
C SER A 118 13.76 1.18 14.80
N VAL A 119 13.91 0.64 13.58
CA VAL A 119 15.20 0.21 13.02
C VAL A 119 16.10 1.42 12.82
N ILE A 120 15.60 2.50 12.20
CA ILE A 120 16.34 3.75 12.02
C ILE A 120 16.77 4.31 13.38
N GLY A 121 15.84 4.41 14.34
CA GLY A 121 16.13 4.91 15.67
C GLY A 121 17.15 4.06 16.44
N ARG A 122 17.11 2.73 16.28
CA ARG A 122 18.08 1.79 16.86
C ARG A 122 19.46 1.94 16.22
N THR A 123 19.53 2.01 14.90
CA THR A 123 20.78 2.18 14.15
C THR A 123 21.41 3.52 14.49
N ALA A 124 20.65 4.62 14.43
CA ALA A 124 21.10 5.95 14.82
C ALA A 124 21.57 5.98 16.28
N GLY A 125 20.82 5.36 17.20
CA GLY A 125 21.21 5.25 18.61
C GLY A 125 22.51 4.47 18.84
N HIS A 126 22.95 3.63 17.91
CA HIS A 126 24.23 2.93 17.99
C HIS A 126 25.42 3.79 17.59
N PHE A 127 25.21 4.74 16.66
CA PHE A 127 26.23 5.68 16.20
C PHE A 127 26.31 6.95 17.06
N LEU A 128 25.32 7.19 17.92
CA LEU A 128 25.27 8.35 18.80
C LEU A 128 25.85 8.05 20.20
N PRO A 129 26.46 9.04 20.88
CA PRO A 129 26.96 8.87 22.25
C PRO A 129 25.84 8.49 23.23
N LYS A 130 26.18 7.73 24.29
CA LYS A 130 25.21 7.08 25.20
C LYS A 130 24.12 8.00 25.76
N THR A 131 24.42 9.29 25.95
CA THR A 131 23.48 10.31 26.41
C THR A 131 22.42 10.62 25.36
N VAL A 132 22.82 10.80 24.10
CA VAL A 132 21.92 11.06 22.97
C VAL A 132 21.17 9.79 22.57
N ALA A 133 21.83 8.62 22.61
CA ALA A 133 21.20 7.34 22.34
C ALA A 133 20.02 7.04 23.27
N LYS A 134 20.07 7.45 24.55
CA LYS A 134 18.94 7.32 25.50
C LYS A 134 17.71 8.12 25.06
N ILE A 135 17.91 9.28 24.43
CA ILE A 135 16.82 10.15 23.93
C ILE A 135 16.11 9.49 22.74
N PHE A 136 16.85 8.81 21.85
CA PHE A 136 16.25 8.12 20.69
C PHE A 136 15.67 6.73 21.02
N THR A 137 16.28 6.01 21.98
CA THR A 137 15.84 4.65 22.35
C THR A 137 14.53 4.63 23.15
N GLY A 138 14.20 5.72 23.87
CA GLY A 138 12.92 5.86 24.58
C GLY A 138 11.71 5.85 23.62
N PRO A 139 11.60 6.80 22.68
CA PRO A 139 10.54 6.84 21.67
C PRO A 139 10.52 5.59 20.78
N ALA A 140 11.69 5.07 20.36
CA ALA A 140 11.75 3.82 19.59
C ALA A 140 11.14 2.62 20.34
N GLY A 141 11.30 2.58 21.67
CA GLY A 141 10.64 1.58 22.52
C GLY A 141 9.11 1.68 22.53
N TRP A 142 8.56 2.90 22.47
CA TRP A 142 7.12 3.14 22.34
C TRP A 142 6.59 2.74 20.96
N LEU A 143 7.32 3.04 19.88
CA LEU A 143 6.95 2.62 18.52
C LEU A 143 6.88 1.09 18.40
N LEU A 144 7.86 0.37 18.95
CA LEU A 144 7.80 -1.10 19.03
C LEU A 144 6.64 -1.61 19.88
N THR A 145 6.23 -0.87 20.90
CA THR A 145 5.05 -1.20 21.70
C THR A 145 3.77 -1.06 20.88
N ALA A 146 3.64 0.02 20.12
CA ALA A 146 2.52 0.24 19.22
C ALA A 146 2.45 -0.85 18.13
N ALA A 147 3.59 -1.21 17.53
CA ALA A 147 3.66 -2.29 16.55
C ALA A 147 3.23 -3.65 17.15
N ASP A 148 3.66 -3.98 18.37
CA ASP A 148 3.24 -5.20 19.08
C ASP A 148 1.73 -5.20 19.40
N ILE A 149 1.13 -4.04 19.72
CA ILE A 149 -0.31 -3.90 19.95
C ILE A 149 -1.09 -4.13 18.65
N ILE A 150 -0.68 -3.51 17.53
CA ILE A 150 -1.34 -3.73 16.23
C ILE A 150 -1.22 -5.20 15.81
N ASN A 151 -0.07 -5.84 16.09
CA ASN A 151 0.14 -7.26 15.81
C ASN A 151 -0.81 -8.15 16.62
N ALA A 152 -1.06 -7.80 17.88
CA ALA A 152 -2.04 -8.48 18.70
C ALA A 152 -3.46 -8.33 18.14
N VAL A 153 -3.83 -7.12 17.69
CA VAL A 153 -5.14 -6.85 17.05
C VAL A 153 -5.31 -7.64 15.75
N GLN A 154 -4.31 -7.67 14.88
CA GLN A 154 -4.34 -8.48 13.65
C GLN A 154 -4.42 -9.98 13.93
N CYS A 155 -3.72 -10.47 14.97
CA CYS A 155 -3.84 -11.86 15.41
C CYS A 155 -5.25 -12.19 15.92
N ILE A 156 -6.01 -11.22 16.43
CA ILE A 156 -7.42 -11.45 16.78
C ILE A 156 -8.28 -11.45 15.50
N GLY A 157 -8.04 -10.51 14.58
CA GLY A 157 -8.82 -10.34 13.35
C GLY A 157 -8.69 -11.48 12.32
N ARG A 158 -7.50 -12.07 12.14
CA ARG A 158 -7.24 -13.12 11.14
C ARG A 158 -7.92 -14.47 11.42
N ASN A 159 -8.52 -14.65 12.59
CA ASN A 159 -8.76 -15.99 13.15
C ASN A 159 -10.21 -16.40 13.33
N PHE A 160 -11.15 -15.69 12.73
CA PHE A 160 -12.54 -16.14 12.64
C PHE A 160 -12.75 -17.38 11.76
N SER A 161 -11.71 -17.89 11.08
CA SER A 161 -11.84 -18.89 10.02
C SER A 161 -11.52 -20.34 10.41
N THR A 162 -10.85 -20.62 11.55
CA THR A 162 -10.54 -22.02 11.93
C THR A 162 -10.47 -22.27 13.46
N PRO A 163 -11.11 -23.33 14.00
CA PRO A 163 -11.21 -23.59 15.44
C PRO A 163 -9.87 -23.96 16.11
N MET A 164 -8.93 -24.59 15.39
CA MET A 164 -7.59 -24.88 15.92
C MET A 164 -6.73 -23.62 16.11
N SER A 165 -7.06 -22.53 15.42
CA SER A 165 -6.33 -21.28 15.57
C SER A 165 -6.55 -20.66 16.95
N GLY A 166 -7.72 -20.85 17.57
CA GLY A 166 -8.04 -20.39 18.93
C GLY A 166 -6.95 -20.69 19.97
N LYS A 167 -6.45 -21.94 20.00
CA LYS A 167 -5.40 -22.35 20.94
C LYS A 167 -4.05 -21.69 20.62
N ARG A 168 -3.67 -21.68 19.34
CA ARG A 168 -2.42 -21.05 18.89
C ARG A 168 -2.43 -19.53 19.11
N ILE A 169 -3.60 -18.90 19.05
CA ILE A 169 -3.80 -17.46 19.31
C ILE A 169 -3.59 -17.13 20.76
N LYS A 170 -4.20 -17.88 21.68
CA LYS A 170 -3.99 -17.63 23.11
C LYS A 170 -2.49 -17.63 23.43
N ASP A 171 -1.76 -18.60 22.89
CA ASP A 171 -0.31 -18.67 23.06
C ASP A 171 0.43 -17.52 22.37
N SER A 172 0.06 -17.17 21.14
CA SER A 172 0.70 -16.08 20.39
C SER A 172 0.45 -14.71 21.04
N VAL A 173 -0.81 -14.39 21.37
CA VAL A 173 -1.22 -13.15 22.05
C VAL A 173 -0.57 -13.07 23.43
N THR A 174 -0.53 -14.16 24.19
CA THR A 174 0.12 -14.17 25.52
C THR A 174 1.63 -13.99 25.41
N LYS A 175 2.28 -14.61 24.41
CA LYS A 175 3.72 -14.46 24.15
C LYS A 175 4.09 -13.07 23.63
N ASN A 176 3.20 -12.42 22.89
CA ASN A 176 3.42 -11.10 22.27
C ASN A 176 2.85 -9.94 23.10
N ASN A 177 2.18 -10.20 24.22
CA ASN A 177 1.63 -9.16 25.08
C ASN A 177 2.76 -8.24 25.59
N PRO A 178 2.69 -6.91 25.33
CA PRO A 178 3.73 -5.96 25.72
C PRO A 178 3.97 -5.89 27.24
N LEU A 179 3.01 -6.31 28.05
CA LEU A 179 3.11 -6.34 29.50
C LEU A 179 3.86 -7.58 30.02
N ASN A 180 3.98 -8.63 29.22
CA ASN A 180 4.63 -9.87 29.61
C ASN A 180 6.16 -9.71 29.70
N LYS A 181 6.78 -10.20 30.78
CA LYS A 181 8.25 -10.18 30.97
C LYS A 181 8.99 -10.82 29.78
N LYS A 182 8.48 -11.93 29.23
CA LYS A 182 9.10 -12.61 28.07
C LYS A 182 9.11 -11.70 26.83
N ALA A 183 8.03 -10.98 26.58
CA ALA A 183 7.94 -10.03 25.48
C ALA A 183 8.89 -8.84 25.68
N LYS A 184 8.95 -8.28 26.91
CA LYS A 184 9.90 -7.20 27.27
C LYS A 184 11.35 -7.61 27.04
N VAL A 185 11.75 -8.81 27.47
CA VAL A 185 13.11 -9.33 27.26
C VAL A 185 13.39 -9.55 25.77
N ARG A 186 12.44 -10.11 25.01
CA ARG A 186 12.57 -10.28 23.56
C ARG A 186 12.74 -8.94 22.85
N ARG A 187 11.97 -7.92 23.24
CA ARG A 187 12.07 -6.57 22.70
C ARG A 187 13.41 -5.92 23.03
N ALA A 188 13.86 -6.03 24.28
CA ALA A 188 15.18 -5.56 24.68
C ALA A 188 16.31 -6.25 23.89
N ARG A 189 16.19 -7.57 23.65
CA ARG A 189 17.13 -8.31 22.79
C ARG A 189 17.08 -7.83 21.34
N ARG A 190 15.88 -7.58 20.79
CA ARG A 190 15.72 -7.02 19.43
C ARG A 190 16.35 -5.63 19.35
N MET A 191 16.13 -4.76 20.34
CA MET A 191 16.74 -3.41 20.41
C MET A 191 18.28 -3.43 20.48
N ARG A 192 18.88 -4.50 20.99
CA ARG A 192 20.35 -4.65 21.04
C ARG A 192 20.97 -5.18 19.75
N ARG A 193 20.19 -5.75 18.84
CA ARG A 193 20.70 -6.27 17.55
C ARG A 193 20.97 -5.11 16.61
N LEU A 194 22.17 -5.08 16.02
CA LEU A 194 22.55 -4.08 15.03
C LEU A 194 21.94 -4.37 13.65
N ALA A 195 22.02 -5.64 13.23
CA ALA A 195 21.57 -6.05 11.91
C ALA A 195 20.04 -6.20 11.85
N PRO A 196 19.38 -5.65 10.82
CA PRO A 196 17.97 -5.92 10.58
C PRO A 196 17.77 -7.40 10.22
N THR A 197 16.63 -7.95 10.61
CA THR A 197 16.22 -9.28 10.12
C THR A 197 15.73 -9.19 8.67
N LEU A 198 15.67 -10.32 7.94
CA LEU A 198 15.11 -10.34 6.57
C LEU A 198 13.69 -9.76 6.51
N GLY A 199 12.87 -10.01 7.53
CA GLY A 199 11.54 -9.39 7.65
C GLY A 199 11.63 -7.87 7.78
N GLU A 200 12.41 -7.37 8.75
CA GLU A 200 12.66 -5.93 8.94
C GLU A 200 13.25 -5.25 7.68
N ALA A 201 14.01 -5.99 6.85
CA ALA A 201 14.54 -5.49 5.58
C ALA A 201 13.47 -5.38 4.50
N ILE A 202 12.56 -6.36 4.40
CA ILE A 202 11.41 -6.30 3.47
C ILE A 202 10.45 -5.19 3.89
N GLU A 203 10.13 -5.09 5.19
CA GLU A 203 9.31 -4.00 5.77
C GLU A 203 9.96 -2.63 5.50
N GLY A 204 11.30 -2.55 5.62
CA GLY A 204 12.08 -1.38 5.25
C GLY A 204 11.98 -1.00 3.77
N LEU A 205 11.90 -1.98 2.86
CA LEU A 205 11.73 -1.75 1.42
C LEU A 205 10.30 -1.34 1.04
N GLN A 206 9.28 -1.69 1.84
CA GLN A 206 7.91 -1.21 1.63
C GLN A 206 7.78 0.24 2.12
N THR A 207 8.31 0.54 3.30
CA THR A 207 8.30 1.91 3.84
C THR A 207 9.23 2.88 3.13
N SER A 208 10.30 2.39 2.49
CA SER A 208 11.15 3.23 1.65
C SER A 208 10.35 3.89 0.52
N GLN A 209 9.23 3.28 0.08
CA GLN A 209 8.33 3.91 -0.87
C GLN A 209 7.70 5.18 -0.30
N ALA A 210 7.24 5.15 0.95
CA ALA A 210 6.61 6.30 1.60
C ALA A 210 7.62 7.43 1.88
N VAL A 211 8.86 7.08 2.22
CA VAL A 211 9.90 8.04 2.61
C VAL A 211 10.66 8.59 1.38
N PHE A 212 11.09 7.70 0.48
CA PHE A 212 11.99 8.03 -0.61
C PHE A 212 11.33 7.98 -1.99
N GLY A 213 10.09 7.50 -2.10
CA GLY A 213 9.38 7.38 -3.39
C GLY A 213 9.80 6.16 -4.24
N PHE A 214 10.65 5.28 -3.70
CA PHE A 214 11.07 4.02 -4.31
C PHE A 214 10.86 2.88 -3.31
N GLY A 215 10.14 1.82 -3.70
CA GLY A 215 9.96 0.65 -2.86
C GLY A 215 9.17 -0.45 -3.54
N VAL A 216 8.76 -1.46 -2.76
CA VAL A 216 7.99 -2.61 -3.23
C VAL A 216 6.56 -2.49 -2.71
N SER A 217 5.57 -2.60 -3.60
CA SER A 217 4.16 -2.69 -3.26
C SER A 217 3.68 -4.13 -3.41
N LEU A 218 3.38 -4.80 -2.29
CA LEU A 218 2.79 -6.14 -2.30
C LEU A 218 1.28 -6.12 -2.59
N GLY A 219 0.62 -4.97 -2.44
CA GLY A 219 -0.82 -4.79 -2.64
C GLY A 219 -1.33 -5.34 -3.98
N PRO A 220 -0.71 -5.03 -5.12
CA PRO A 220 -1.12 -5.55 -6.42
C PRO A 220 -0.99 -7.07 -6.55
N ILE A 221 0.00 -7.69 -5.89
CA ILE A 221 0.17 -9.16 -5.90
C ILE A 221 -0.94 -9.82 -5.08
N VAL A 222 -1.21 -9.30 -3.87
CA VAL A 222 -2.28 -9.81 -3.00
C VAL A 222 -3.64 -9.62 -3.69
N GLY A 223 -3.86 -8.46 -4.31
CA GLY A 223 -5.05 -8.17 -5.11
C GLY A 223 -5.24 -9.16 -6.26
N LEU A 224 -4.17 -9.49 -6.99
CA LEU A 224 -4.22 -10.52 -8.04
C LEU A 224 -4.64 -11.89 -7.49
N VAL A 225 -4.09 -12.32 -6.36
CA VAL A 225 -4.45 -13.61 -5.75
C VAL A 225 -5.93 -13.63 -5.34
N GLN A 226 -6.43 -12.54 -4.75
CA GLN A 226 -7.84 -12.38 -4.41
C GLN A 226 -8.73 -12.41 -5.66
N ASP A 227 -8.36 -11.66 -6.69
CA ASP A 227 -9.11 -11.58 -7.94
C ASP A 227 -9.11 -12.92 -8.69
N LEU A 228 -8.03 -13.69 -8.64
CA LEU A 228 -7.98 -15.06 -9.18
C LEU A 228 -8.95 -15.99 -8.43
N PHE A 229 -8.94 -15.93 -7.09
CA PHE A 229 -9.83 -16.75 -6.27
C PHE A 229 -11.31 -16.41 -6.50
N TYR A 230 -11.69 -15.14 -6.39
CA TYR A 230 -13.07 -14.71 -6.61
C TYR A 230 -13.47 -14.79 -8.08
N GLY A 231 -12.54 -14.62 -9.00
CA GLY A 231 -12.76 -14.83 -10.43
C GLY A 231 -13.06 -16.30 -10.75
N ALA A 232 -12.42 -17.25 -10.09
CA ALA A 232 -12.75 -18.66 -10.23
C ALA A 232 -14.18 -18.96 -9.72
N ILE A 233 -14.56 -18.39 -8.58
CA ILE A 233 -15.93 -18.50 -8.03
C ILE A 233 -16.95 -17.87 -9.00
N ALA A 234 -16.67 -16.67 -9.51
CA ALA A 234 -17.52 -15.97 -10.46
C ALA A 234 -17.72 -16.76 -11.76
N LYS A 235 -16.62 -17.33 -12.28
CA LYS A 235 -16.64 -18.19 -13.46
C LYS A 235 -17.46 -19.47 -13.22
N ALA A 236 -17.33 -20.09 -12.04
CA ALA A 236 -18.14 -21.25 -11.66
C ALA A 236 -19.64 -20.91 -11.56
N ALA A 237 -19.97 -19.67 -11.19
CA ALA A 237 -21.34 -19.16 -11.19
C ALA A 237 -21.85 -18.72 -12.57
N GLY A 238 -21.10 -18.96 -13.65
CA GLY A 238 -21.49 -18.64 -15.02
C GLY A 238 -21.31 -17.17 -15.41
N MET A 239 -20.66 -16.36 -14.58
CA MET A 239 -20.38 -14.96 -14.92
C MET A 239 -19.15 -14.85 -15.83
N PRO A 240 -19.16 -14.00 -16.87
CA PRO A 240 -18.01 -13.82 -17.74
C PRO A 240 -16.84 -13.16 -16.97
N VAL A 241 -15.66 -13.76 -17.07
CA VAL A 241 -14.41 -13.26 -16.45
C VAL A 241 -13.33 -13.16 -17.51
N GLY A 242 -12.87 -11.93 -17.77
CA GLY A 242 -11.76 -11.62 -18.65
C GLY A 242 -10.44 -11.42 -17.90
N PHE A 243 -9.33 -11.47 -18.63
CA PHE A 243 -8.00 -11.12 -18.13
C PHE A 243 -7.49 -9.92 -18.90
N ASN A 244 -7.06 -8.88 -18.17
CA ASN A 244 -6.45 -7.70 -18.75
C ASN A 244 -5.01 -7.58 -18.27
N PRO A 245 -4.01 -7.65 -19.18
CA PRO A 245 -2.63 -7.39 -18.79
C PRO A 245 -2.49 -5.93 -18.36
N GLY A 246 -1.86 -5.68 -17.22
CA GLY A 246 -1.49 -4.34 -16.78
C GLY A 246 -0.56 -3.71 -17.80
N VAL A 247 -0.79 -2.43 -18.09
CA VAL A 247 0.07 -1.69 -19.02
C VAL A 247 1.26 -1.14 -18.23
N PRO A 248 2.51 -1.55 -18.56
CA PRO A 248 3.69 -1.01 -17.89
C PRO A 248 3.78 0.51 -18.05
N GLU A 249 4.09 1.19 -16.95
CA GLU A 249 4.25 2.65 -16.91
C GLU A 249 5.63 3.05 -17.43
N PHE A 250 5.77 3.23 -18.73
CA PHE A 250 7.01 3.75 -19.30
C PHE A 250 7.14 5.25 -18.99
N PRO A 251 8.27 5.72 -18.45
CA PRO A 251 8.42 7.14 -18.17
C PRO A 251 8.40 7.95 -19.47
N PRO A 252 7.95 9.22 -19.46
CA PRO A 252 7.68 9.99 -20.68
C PRO A 252 8.88 10.06 -21.65
N TRP A 253 10.09 10.09 -21.10
CA TRP A 253 11.34 10.13 -21.88
C TRP A 253 11.63 8.82 -22.62
N THR A 254 11.14 7.66 -22.18
CA THR A 254 11.29 6.41 -22.93
C THR A 254 10.41 6.39 -24.17
N ALA A 255 9.24 7.01 -24.14
CA ALA A 255 8.42 7.20 -25.34
C ALA A 255 9.10 8.15 -26.34
N ALA A 256 9.75 9.22 -25.84
CA ALA A 256 10.56 10.10 -26.66
C ALA A 256 11.79 9.38 -27.25
N ALA A 257 12.50 8.58 -26.45
CA ALA A 257 13.62 7.77 -26.89
C ALA A 257 13.20 6.73 -27.93
N GLN A 258 12.09 6.01 -27.72
CA GLN A 258 11.53 5.08 -28.71
C GLN A 258 11.15 5.79 -30.02
N LYS A 259 10.62 7.02 -29.94
CA LYS A 259 10.30 7.81 -31.13
C LYS A 259 11.57 8.26 -31.87
N MET A 260 12.63 8.63 -31.15
CA MET A 260 13.93 8.96 -31.75
C MET A 260 14.61 7.74 -32.36
N CYS A 261 14.62 6.59 -31.68
CA CYS A 261 15.19 5.35 -32.23
C CYS A 261 14.44 4.82 -33.46
N LYS A 262 13.16 5.16 -33.65
CA LYS A 262 12.40 4.82 -34.86
C LYS A 262 12.61 5.79 -36.03
N ALA A 263 13.22 6.95 -35.78
CA ALA A 263 13.50 7.95 -36.79
C ALA A 263 14.91 7.80 -37.40
N ILE A 264 15.73 6.90 -36.83
CA ILE A 264 17.02 6.45 -37.34
C ILE A 264 16.79 5.16 -38.13
#